data_AF-B8M716-F1
#
_entry.id   AF-B8M716-F1
#
_cell.length_a   1.000
_cell.length_b   1.000
_cell.length_c   1.000
_cell.angle_alpha   90.00
_cell.angle_beta   90.00
_cell.angle_gamma   90.00
#
_symmetry.space_group_name_H-M   'P 1'
#
loop_
_entity.id
_entity.type
_entity.pdbx_description
1 polymer ?
#
loop_
_entity_poly.entity_id
_entity_poly.type
_entity_poly.pdbx_seq_one_letter_code
_entity_poly.pdbx_strand_id
1 'polypeptide(L)'
;MHHALYDFSSVPLLVKKVNDVHLGKQLAASAPFQNFVKHIREMDVSSAERIWKQHLDGNEAPIYPPLPNIKYRPKADQTVSCVIKELPWSREAGTQTMPMVWAAWAVLMGQHAATDEAVFGVTTFGRQANVAGIESMTGPTMATIPLKVELSKKITVTEFVCRLQRSAAELDTVEHYGLQRICKISIDAERACEFQTLVDVNLQEEYLNPKDGPFDPSSLENVSASDNAQNGPLFSTFALKVQFKLLACVGRDEASSPQRQLEHVLRQLCDPRNAGVKLSDIDWTGPSDLERIWTWNETVPQRANDCVHDLMSQTARSQPDAPAICAWDGKLTYGELDRMSTDLAHYLVSQGVERGTIVPLCFEKSMWTSISLQGVMKAGGACVTMDITQPEAHLQRIARQVSGKVLLSSVANKAMAERLAGDHTNVIIPEAFFSRPMSRKSNTYLPTVDPSDRVYIVFTSGSTGTPKGAMITHSNFSSAILHQRGPLGMQPKDRVFDYVSYAFDVS
;
A
#
# COMPACT_ATOMS: atom_id res chain seq x y z
N MET A 1 -20.62 -38.41 12.87
CA MET A 1 -19.96 -39.05 11.71
C MET A 1 -18.63 -38.36 11.49
N HIS A 2 -17.54 -39.08 11.24
CA HIS A 2 -16.22 -38.47 11.00
C HIS A 2 -16.08 -38.06 9.52
N HIS A 3 -15.49 -36.90 9.21
CA HIS A 3 -15.33 -36.40 7.83
C HIS A 3 -14.45 -37.29 6.93
N ALA A 4 -13.73 -38.25 7.52
CA ALA A 4 -13.06 -39.30 6.74
C ALA A 4 -14.03 -40.22 5.98
N LEU A 5 -15.34 -40.15 6.28
CA LEU A 5 -16.38 -41.00 5.69
C LEU A 5 -17.35 -40.24 4.80
N TYR A 6 -17.34 -38.90 4.81
CA TYR A 6 -18.25 -38.06 4.04
C TYR A 6 -17.60 -36.71 3.72
N ASP A 7 -18.06 -36.08 2.65
CA ASP A 7 -17.69 -34.72 2.30
C ASP A 7 -18.96 -33.89 2.07
N PHE A 8 -18.79 -32.61 1.71
CA PHE A 8 -19.93 -31.73 1.50
C PHE A 8 -20.85 -32.24 0.38
N SER A 9 -20.29 -32.77 -0.71
CA SER A 9 -21.06 -33.28 -1.85
C SER A 9 -21.75 -34.61 -1.57
N SER A 10 -21.25 -35.42 -0.65
CA SER A 10 -21.85 -36.72 -0.34
C SER A 10 -23.02 -36.67 0.64
N VAL A 11 -23.12 -35.61 1.45
CA VAL A 11 -24.22 -35.42 2.42
C VAL A 11 -25.59 -35.34 1.74
N PRO A 12 -25.84 -34.49 0.73
CA PRO A 12 -27.12 -34.45 0.03
C PRO A 12 -27.52 -35.81 -0.58
N LEU A 13 -26.55 -36.57 -1.10
CA LEU A 13 -26.77 -37.91 -1.65
C LEU A 13 -27.21 -38.91 -0.58
N LEU A 14 -26.57 -38.85 0.60
CA LEU A 14 -26.94 -39.67 1.75
C LEU A 14 -28.35 -39.33 2.24
N VAL A 15 -28.68 -38.05 2.39
CA VAL A 15 -30.02 -37.62 2.84
C VAL A 15 -31.09 -37.99 1.83
N LYS A 16 -30.83 -37.83 0.53
CA LYS A 16 -31.74 -38.29 -0.54
C LYS A 16 -32.05 -39.78 -0.41
N LYS A 17 -31.05 -40.62 -0.16
CA LYS A 17 -31.25 -42.07 0.04
C LYS A 17 -32.10 -42.38 1.27
N VAL A 18 -31.92 -41.64 2.37
CA VAL A 18 -32.74 -41.80 3.58
C VAL A 18 -34.20 -41.40 3.29
N ASN A 19 -34.42 -40.29 2.59
CA ASN A 19 -35.74 -39.86 2.16
C ASN A 19 -36.42 -40.89 1.24
N ASP A 20 -35.69 -41.42 0.26
CA ASP A 20 -36.21 -42.43 -0.67
C ASP A 20 -36.67 -43.70 0.08
N VAL A 21 -35.87 -44.20 1.03
CA VAL A 21 -36.27 -45.35 1.87
C VAL A 21 -37.48 -45.03 2.73
N HIS A 22 -37.50 -43.84 3.33
CA HIS A 22 -38.62 -43.41 4.17
C HIS A 22 -39.95 -43.36 3.39
N LEU A 23 -39.89 -42.93 2.13
CA LEU A 23 -41.04 -42.89 1.22
C LEU A 23 -41.35 -44.25 0.56
N GLY A 24 -40.67 -45.33 0.96
CA GLY A 24 -40.89 -46.67 0.43
C GLY A 24 -40.35 -46.90 -1.00
N LYS A 25 -39.47 -46.02 -1.50
CA LYS A 25 -38.83 -46.18 -2.81
C LYS A 25 -37.69 -47.19 -2.74
N GLN A 26 -37.40 -47.83 -3.87
CA GLN A 26 -36.26 -48.73 -4.00
C GLN A 26 -34.95 -47.94 -4.12
N LEU A 27 -33.95 -48.32 -3.32
CA LEU A 27 -32.63 -47.68 -3.35
C LEU A 27 -31.89 -47.99 -4.64
N ALA A 28 -31.45 -46.95 -5.34
CA ALA A 28 -30.47 -47.08 -6.40
C ALA A 28 -29.12 -47.53 -5.83
N ALA A 29 -28.46 -48.48 -6.52
CA ALA A 29 -27.10 -48.90 -6.19
C ALA A 29 -26.14 -47.71 -6.28
N SER A 30 -25.34 -47.47 -5.23
CA SER A 30 -24.24 -46.50 -5.30
C SER A 30 -22.99 -47.17 -5.84
N ALA A 31 -22.19 -46.42 -6.60
CA ALA A 31 -20.85 -46.83 -6.96
C ALA A 31 -20.02 -47.11 -5.68
N PRO A 32 -19.36 -48.28 -5.57
CA PRO A 32 -18.49 -48.59 -4.44
C PRO A 32 -17.31 -47.61 -4.35
N PHE A 33 -17.02 -47.09 -3.16
CA PHE A 33 -15.90 -46.17 -2.93
C PHE A 33 -14.54 -46.80 -3.27
N GLN A 34 -14.44 -48.13 -3.25
CA GLN A 34 -13.27 -48.90 -3.66
C GLN A 34 -12.83 -48.58 -5.10
N ASN A 35 -13.76 -48.23 -5.99
CA ASN A 35 -13.44 -47.84 -7.37
C ASN A 35 -12.64 -46.54 -7.41
N PHE A 36 -12.99 -45.58 -6.56
CA PHE A 36 -12.26 -44.32 -6.42
C PHE A 36 -10.90 -44.52 -5.74
N VAL A 37 -10.84 -45.36 -4.70
CA VAL A 37 -9.56 -45.74 -4.08
C VAL A 37 -8.64 -46.42 -5.10
N LYS A 38 -9.18 -47.30 -5.95
CA LYS A 38 -8.43 -47.93 -7.04
C LYS A 38 -7.91 -46.89 -8.03
N HIS A 39 -8.75 -45.95 -8.45
CA HIS A 39 -8.36 -44.86 -9.34
C HIS A 39 -7.19 -44.04 -8.80
N ILE A 40 -7.23 -43.64 -7.53
CA ILE A 40 -6.13 -42.90 -6.88
C ILE A 40 -4.85 -43.75 -6.82
N ARG A 41 -4.96 -45.05 -6.54
CA ARG A 41 -3.81 -45.96 -6.46
C ARG A 41 -3.15 -46.22 -7.82
N GLU A 42 -3.92 -46.10 -8.90
CA GLU A 42 -3.47 -46.31 -10.28
C GLU A 42 -3.00 -45.00 -10.95
N MET A 43 -3.06 -43.86 -10.25
CA MET A 43 -2.58 -42.57 -10.74
C MET A 43 -1.08 -42.62 -11.08
N ASP A 44 -0.71 -42.09 -12.25
CA ASP A 44 0.69 -41.93 -12.65
C ASP A 44 1.38 -40.84 -11.82
N VAL A 45 2.19 -41.27 -10.85
CA VAL A 45 2.95 -40.42 -9.95
C VAL A 45 3.90 -39.50 -10.72
N SER A 46 4.59 -39.99 -11.75
CA SER A 46 5.57 -39.20 -12.50
C SER A 46 4.90 -38.07 -13.28
N SER A 47 3.75 -38.36 -13.88
CA SER A 47 2.96 -37.34 -14.58
C SER A 47 2.35 -36.33 -13.61
N ALA A 48 1.84 -36.77 -12.46
CA ALA A 48 1.31 -35.89 -11.43
C ALA A 48 2.38 -34.94 -10.87
N GLU A 49 3.57 -35.45 -10.52
CA GLU A 49 4.68 -34.63 -10.04
C GLU A 49 5.12 -33.60 -11.08
N ARG A 50 5.16 -33.97 -12.36
CA ARG A 50 5.50 -33.05 -13.45
C ARG A 50 4.49 -31.92 -13.59
N ILE A 51 3.18 -32.23 -13.55
CA ILE A 51 2.11 -31.23 -13.66
C ILE A 51 2.15 -30.28 -12.45
N TRP A 52 2.24 -30.81 -11.23
CA TRP A 52 2.34 -29.99 -10.02
C TRP A 52 3.60 -29.12 -10.00
N LYS A 53 4.74 -29.68 -10.41
CA LYS A 53 5.99 -28.94 -10.52
C LYS A 53 5.85 -27.79 -11.52
N GLN A 54 5.27 -28.04 -12.69
CA GLN A 54 5.05 -27.02 -13.72
C GLN A 54 4.11 -25.91 -13.23
N HIS A 55 3.02 -26.26 -12.54
CA HIS A 55 2.04 -25.29 -12.03
C HIS A 55 2.62 -24.38 -10.94
N LEU A 56 3.47 -24.93 -10.07
CA LEU A 56 3.99 -24.22 -8.90
C LEU A 56 5.40 -23.64 -9.13
N ASP A 57 5.99 -23.82 -10.32
CA ASP A 57 7.35 -23.37 -10.64
C ASP A 57 7.50 -21.85 -10.49
N GLY A 58 8.62 -21.41 -9.91
CA GLY A 58 8.94 -19.99 -9.74
C GLY A 58 7.93 -19.27 -8.84
N ASN A 59 7.40 -19.94 -7.83
CA ASN A 59 6.45 -19.32 -6.88
C ASN A 59 7.15 -18.26 -6.01
N GLU A 60 6.85 -16.99 -6.26
CA GLU A 60 7.31 -15.86 -5.44
C GLU A 60 6.16 -15.18 -4.69
N ALA A 61 4.95 -15.74 -4.76
CA ALA A 61 3.79 -15.18 -4.11
C ALA A 61 3.96 -15.16 -2.58
N PRO A 62 3.69 -14.01 -1.92
CA PRO A 62 3.75 -13.92 -0.47
C PRO A 62 2.56 -14.63 0.18
N ILE A 63 2.79 -15.13 1.39
CA ILE A 63 1.73 -15.74 2.19
C ILE A 63 0.75 -14.66 2.66
N TYR A 64 -0.53 -14.87 2.36
CA TYR A 64 -1.60 -13.95 2.74
C TYR A 64 -2.74 -14.66 3.49
N PRO A 65 -3.29 -14.04 4.56
CA PRO A 65 -2.80 -12.81 5.19
C PRO A 65 -1.46 -13.03 5.92
N PRO A 66 -0.61 -11.98 6.04
CA PRO A 66 0.63 -12.10 6.80
C PRO A 66 0.31 -12.38 8.27
N LEU A 67 1.00 -13.37 8.85
CA LEU A 67 0.83 -13.70 10.26
C LEU A 67 1.56 -12.68 11.15
N PRO A 68 1.04 -12.36 12.35
CA PRO A 68 1.71 -11.44 13.27
C PRO A 68 3.14 -11.88 13.66
N ASN A 69 3.38 -13.19 13.73
CA ASN A 69 4.69 -13.79 13.93
C ASN A 69 4.68 -15.28 13.51
N ILE A 70 5.86 -15.88 13.37
CA ILE A 70 6.04 -17.26 12.88
C ILE A 70 5.46 -18.35 13.80
N LYS A 71 5.24 -18.05 15.08
CA LYS A 71 4.65 -18.99 16.06
C LYS A 71 3.14 -18.87 16.14
N TYR A 72 2.56 -17.83 15.53
CA TYR A 72 1.13 -17.60 15.56
C TYR A 72 0.43 -18.75 14.81
N ARG A 73 -0.49 -19.40 15.50
CA ARG A 73 -1.36 -20.41 14.90
C ARG A 73 -2.70 -19.77 14.64
N PRO A 74 -3.10 -19.57 13.38
CA PRO A 74 -4.40 -18.99 13.09
C PRO A 74 -5.52 -19.85 13.64
N LYS A 75 -6.55 -19.19 14.15
CA LYS A 75 -7.79 -19.81 14.57
C LYS A 75 -8.92 -18.96 14.02
N ALA A 76 -9.77 -19.55 13.20
CA ALA A 76 -11.02 -18.91 12.81
C ALA A 76 -11.92 -18.78 14.05
N ASP A 77 -12.20 -17.54 14.46
CA ASP A 77 -13.02 -17.20 15.63
C ASP A 77 -14.21 -16.29 15.27
N GLN A 78 -14.28 -15.83 14.02
CA GLN A 78 -15.36 -14.99 13.50
C GLN A 78 -15.75 -15.43 12.09
N THR A 79 -17.05 -15.33 11.82
CA THR A 79 -17.63 -15.59 10.49
C THR A 79 -18.41 -14.36 10.07
N VAL A 80 -18.08 -13.80 8.90
CA VAL A 80 -18.79 -12.68 8.29
C VAL A 80 -19.46 -13.18 7.01
N SER A 81 -20.76 -12.96 6.90
CA SER A 81 -21.57 -13.36 5.75
C SER A 81 -22.03 -12.13 4.97
N CYS A 82 -21.96 -12.19 3.65
CA CYS A 82 -22.43 -11.15 2.73
C CYS A 82 -23.23 -11.81 1.59
N VAL A 83 -24.32 -11.18 1.16
CA VAL A 83 -25.15 -11.69 0.06
C VAL A 83 -24.99 -10.81 -1.17
N ILE A 84 -24.30 -11.33 -2.19
CA ILE A 84 -24.15 -10.65 -3.48
C ILE A 84 -25.35 -10.97 -4.37
N LYS A 85 -26.19 -9.97 -4.64
CA LYS A 85 -27.37 -10.09 -5.52
C LYS A 85 -27.04 -9.67 -6.94
N GLU A 86 -27.72 -10.27 -7.91
CA GLU A 86 -27.72 -9.82 -9.32
C GLU A 86 -26.31 -9.70 -9.92
N LEU A 87 -25.50 -10.76 -9.80
CA LEU A 87 -24.22 -10.83 -10.52
C LEU A 87 -24.49 -10.91 -12.04
N PRO A 88 -23.82 -10.08 -12.86
CA PRO A 88 -24.06 -9.99 -14.32
C PRO A 88 -23.40 -11.15 -15.11
N TRP A 89 -23.36 -12.35 -14.53
CA TRP A 89 -22.71 -13.51 -15.12
C TRP A 89 -23.62 -14.27 -16.10
N SER A 90 -23.01 -14.91 -17.11
CA SER A 90 -23.73 -15.75 -18.08
C SER A 90 -24.16 -17.08 -17.45
N ARG A 91 -25.47 -17.37 -17.42
CA ARG A 91 -25.98 -18.69 -17.01
C ARG A 91 -25.65 -19.81 -18.01
N GLU A 92 -25.33 -19.46 -19.25
CA GLU A 92 -24.96 -20.44 -20.29
C GLU A 92 -23.54 -20.99 -20.08
N ALA A 93 -22.72 -20.31 -19.30
CA ALA A 93 -21.33 -20.68 -19.02
C ALA A 93 -21.17 -21.35 -17.65
N GLY A 94 -21.93 -22.43 -17.38
CA GLY A 94 -21.88 -23.20 -16.12
C GLY A 94 -20.49 -23.66 -15.67
N THR A 95 -19.48 -23.56 -16.53
CA THR A 95 -18.06 -23.83 -16.30
C THR A 95 -17.24 -22.63 -15.79
N GLN A 96 -17.79 -21.42 -15.63
CA GLN A 96 -17.04 -20.20 -15.31
C GLN A 96 -17.13 -19.73 -13.84
N THR A 97 -18.02 -20.29 -13.01
CA THR A 97 -18.25 -19.77 -11.64
C THR A 97 -17.01 -19.86 -10.74
N MET A 98 -16.40 -21.04 -10.61
CA MET A 98 -15.25 -21.22 -9.72
C MET A 98 -14.03 -20.42 -10.20
N PRO A 99 -13.63 -20.47 -11.50
CA PRO A 99 -12.54 -19.64 -12.00
C PRO A 99 -12.79 -18.14 -11.82
N MET A 100 -14.02 -17.64 -11.97
CA MET A 100 -14.34 -16.22 -11.74
C MET A 100 -14.12 -15.80 -10.28
N VAL A 101 -14.57 -16.63 -9.35
CA VAL A 101 -14.39 -16.38 -7.92
C VAL A 101 -12.92 -16.43 -7.54
N TRP A 102 -12.18 -17.44 -8.01
CA TRP A 102 -10.74 -17.53 -7.81
C TRP A 102 -9.99 -16.37 -8.45
N ALA A 103 -10.39 -15.93 -9.63
CA ALA A 103 -9.83 -14.75 -10.31
C ALA A 103 -10.04 -13.48 -9.49
N ALA A 104 -11.25 -13.24 -8.99
CA ALA A 104 -11.55 -12.07 -8.16
C ALA A 104 -10.73 -12.08 -6.86
N TRP A 105 -10.60 -13.25 -6.23
CA TRP A 105 -9.79 -13.42 -5.03
C TRP A 105 -8.29 -13.21 -5.31
N ALA A 106 -7.78 -13.76 -6.41
CA ALA A 106 -6.39 -13.60 -6.83
C ALA A 106 -6.05 -12.12 -7.07
N VAL A 107 -6.91 -11.38 -7.79
CA VAL A 107 -6.75 -9.94 -8.01
C VAL A 107 -6.69 -9.20 -6.68
N LEU A 108 -7.62 -9.48 -5.76
CA LEU A 108 -7.64 -8.83 -4.46
C LEU A 108 -6.36 -9.11 -3.65
N MET A 109 -5.93 -10.37 -3.61
CA MET A 109 -4.69 -10.76 -2.92
C MET A 109 -3.46 -10.08 -3.49
N GLY A 110 -3.29 -10.07 -4.82
CA GLY A 110 -2.14 -9.42 -5.45
C GLY A 110 -2.07 -7.93 -5.15
N GLN A 111 -3.22 -7.25 -5.04
CA GLN A 111 -3.27 -5.83 -4.67
C GLN A 111 -2.90 -5.60 -3.20
N HIS A 112 -3.45 -6.38 -2.27
CA HIS A 112 -3.10 -6.28 -0.84
C HIS A 112 -1.64 -6.63 -0.56
N ALA A 113 -1.07 -7.53 -1.35
CA ALA A 113 0.32 -7.96 -1.23
C ALA A 113 1.31 -7.14 -2.10
N ALA A 114 0.81 -6.25 -2.96
CA ALA A 114 1.57 -5.53 -3.97
C ALA A 114 2.40 -6.46 -4.89
N THR A 115 1.83 -7.59 -5.31
CA THR A 115 2.48 -8.61 -6.15
C THR A 115 1.68 -8.94 -7.40
N ASP A 116 2.38 -9.42 -8.43
CA ASP A 116 1.79 -9.90 -9.69
C ASP A 116 1.52 -11.41 -9.68
N GLU A 117 1.58 -12.05 -8.51
CA GLU A 117 1.27 -13.45 -8.29
C GLU A 117 0.47 -13.61 -7.00
N ALA A 118 -0.47 -14.57 -6.99
CA ALA A 118 -1.23 -14.97 -5.81
C ALA A 118 -1.22 -16.49 -5.66
N VAL A 119 -1.06 -16.97 -4.42
CA VAL A 119 -1.22 -18.40 -4.08
C VAL A 119 -2.18 -18.54 -2.90
N PHE A 120 -3.17 -19.39 -3.06
CA PHE A 120 -4.14 -19.73 -2.02
C PHE A 120 -4.60 -21.18 -2.18
N GLY A 121 -5.14 -21.75 -1.11
CA GLY A 121 -5.76 -23.07 -1.16
C GLY A 121 -7.13 -22.96 -1.80
N VAL A 122 -7.48 -23.96 -2.62
CA VAL A 122 -8.84 -24.14 -3.11
C VAL A 122 -9.34 -25.54 -2.77
N THR A 123 -10.64 -25.65 -2.52
CA THR A 123 -11.30 -26.93 -2.35
C THR A 123 -12.01 -27.32 -3.65
N THR A 124 -11.71 -28.51 -4.16
CA THR A 124 -12.33 -29.07 -5.37
C THR A 124 -13.30 -30.21 -4.99
N PHE A 125 -14.30 -30.46 -5.83
CA PHE A 125 -15.32 -31.48 -5.55
C PHE A 125 -14.82 -32.92 -5.73
N GLY A 126 -13.80 -33.14 -6.58
CA GLY A 126 -13.29 -34.48 -6.85
C GLY A 126 -14.15 -35.36 -7.75
N ARG A 127 -15.31 -34.86 -8.18
CA ARG A 127 -16.32 -35.64 -8.93
C ARG A 127 -16.07 -35.67 -10.44
N GLN A 128 -15.03 -34.99 -10.91
CA GLN A 128 -14.62 -35.00 -12.32
C GLN A 128 -13.66 -36.16 -12.64
N ALA A 129 -13.22 -36.93 -11.63
CA ALA A 129 -12.35 -38.07 -11.85
C ALA A 129 -13.04 -39.16 -12.70
N ASN A 130 -12.27 -39.81 -13.57
CA ASN A 130 -12.75 -40.83 -14.50
C ASN A 130 -13.07 -42.16 -13.78
N VAL A 131 -14.14 -42.15 -12.99
CA VAL A 131 -14.64 -43.29 -12.20
C VAL A 131 -16.12 -43.46 -12.45
N ALA A 132 -16.52 -44.64 -12.92
CA ALA A 132 -17.92 -44.93 -13.21
C ALA A 132 -18.80 -44.72 -11.97
N GLY A 133 -19.82 -43.87 -12.11
CA GLY A 133 -20.79 -43.55 -11.06
C GLY A 133 -20.27 -42.61 -9.97
N ILE A 134 -19.16 -41.89 -10.21
CA ILE A 134 -18.56 -40.97 -9.23
C ILE A 134 -19.55 -39.89 -8.74
N GLU A 135 -20.43 -39.40 -9.62
CA GLU A 135 -21.44 -38.38 -9.28
C GLU A 135 -22.42 -38.85 -8.18
N SER A 136 -22.65 -40.17 -8.05
CA SER A 136 -23.59 -40.77 -7.09
C SER A 136 -22.91 -41.49 -5.92
N MET A 137 -21.58 -41.39 -5.83
CA MET A 137 -20.78 -42.05 -4.81
C MET A 137 -20.92 -41.33 -3.47
N THR A 138 -21.15 -42.05 -2.38
CA THR A 138 -21.42 -41.46 -1.06
C THR A 138 -20.17 -41.28 -0.18
N GLY A 139 -18.99 -41.66 -0.70
CA GLY A 139 -17.70 -41.43 -0.03
C GLY A 139 -17.10 -40.06 -0.36
N PRO A 140 -16.05 -39.65 0.38
CA PRO A 140 -15.39 -38.36 0.21
C PRO A 140 -14.48 -38.36 -1.03
N THR A 141 -14.72 -37.43 -1.94
CA THR A 141 -13.93 -37.21 -3.15
C THR A 141 -13.25 -35.84 -3.16
N MET A 142 -13.68 -34.90 -2.31
CA MET A 142 -13.10 -33.54 -2.27
C MET A 142 -11.58 -33.54 -2.03
N ALA A 143 -10.88 -32.63 -2.70
CA ALA A 143 -9.46 -32.39 -2.49
C ALA A 143 -9.19 -30.93 -2.12
N THR A 144 -8.09 -30.68 -1.43
CA THR A 144 -7.57 -29.34 -1.17
C THR A 144 -6.21 -29.21 -1.83
N ILE A 145 -6.08 -28.22 -2.72
CA ILE A 145 -4.89 -28.03 -3.55
C ILE A 145 -4.42 -26.57 -3.50
N PRO A 146 -3.10 -26.30 -3.62
CA PRO A 146 -2.60 -24.95 -3.80
C PRO A 146 -2.87 -24.49 -5.24
N LEU A 147 -3.45 -23.30 -5.39
CA LEU A 147 -3.68 -22.66 -6.68
C LEU A 147 -2.77 -21.43 -6.80
N LYS A 148 -1.76 -21.52 -7.67
CA LYS A 148 -0.96 -20.37 -8.11
C LYS A 148 -1.66 -19.67 -9.28
N VAL A 149 -1.80 -18.36 -9.18
CA VAL A 149 -2.41 -17.51 -10.20
C VAL A 149 -1.48 -16.34 -10.53
N GLU A 150 -1.12 -16.22 -11.81
CA GLU A 150 -0.31 -15.10 -12.32
C GLU A 150 -1.23 -13.94 -12.74
N LEU A 151 -0.97 -12.75 -12.22
CA LEU A 151 -1.72 -11.52 -12.46
C LEU A 151 -1.03 -10.66 -13.52
N SER A 152 -0.93 -11.19 -14.75
CA SER A 152 -0.27 -10.46 -15.84
C SER A 152 -1.06 -9.19 -16.21
N LYS A 153 -0.63 -8.02 -15.72
CA LYS A 153 -1.30 -6.70 -15.90
C LYS A 153 -1.74 -6.35 -17.32
N LYS A 154 -1.07 -6.89 -18.35
CA LYS A 154 -1.29 -6.56 -19.77
C LYS A 154 -2.38 -7.38 -20.45
N ILE A 155 -2.78 -8.53 -19.89
CA ILE A 155 -3.77 -9.40 -20.52
C ILE A 155 -5.18 -8.90 -20.23
N THR A 156 -6.13 -9.29 -21.09
CA THR A 156 -7.54 -8.94 -20.90
C THR A 156 -8.19 -9.79 -19.81
N VAL A 157 -9.30 -9.32 -19.23
CA VAL A 157 -10.11 -10.09 -18.28
C VAL A 157 -10.47 -11.47 -18.84
N THR A 158 -10.91 -11.53 -20.10
CA THR A 158 -11.27 -12.81 -20.74
C THR A 158 -10.07 -13.74 -20.83
N GLU A 159 -8.92 -13.22 -21.26
CA GLU A 159 -7.70 -14.02 -21.37
C GLU A 159 -7.24 -14.53 -20.00
N PHE A 160 -7.32 -13.69 -18.97
CA PHE A 160 -6.99 -14.05 -17.59
C PHE A 160 -7.86 -15.21 -17.07
N VAL A 161 -9.18 -15.07 -17.18
CA VAL A 161 -10.12 -16.11 -16.71
C VAL A 161 -9.96 -17.40 -17.54
N CYS A 162 -9.76 -17.32 -18.85
CA CYS A 162 -9.49 -18.48 -19.70
C CYS A 162 -8.20 -19.21 -19.34
N ARG A 163 -7.13 -18.48 -19.01
CA ARG A 163 -5.86 -19.08 -18.54
C ARG A 163 -6.06 -19.81 -17.22
N LEU A 164 -6.77 -19.19 -16.28
CA LEU A 164 -7.08 -19.80 -14.99
C LEU A 164 -7.95 -21.04 -15.14
N GLN A 165 -8.96 -20.99 -16.00
CA GLN A 165 -9.82 -22.14 -16.30
C GLN A 165 -9.03 -23.30 -16.93
N ARG A 166 -8.09 -23.02 -17.84
CA ARG A 166 -7.22 -24.04 -18.43
C ARG A 166 -6.32 -24.68 -17.38
N SER A 167 -5.69 -23.86 -16.54
CA SER A 167 -4.85 -24.34 -15.44
C SER A 167 -5.65 -25.23 -14.48
N ALA A 168 -6.87 -24.81 -14.10
CA ALA A 168 -7.77 -25.63 -13.27
C ALA A 168 -8.08 -26.99 -13.91
N ALA A 169 -8.44 -27.02 -15.19
CA ALA A 169 -8.76 -28.26 -15.91
C ALA A 169 -7.55 -29.23 -16.01
N GLU A 170 -6.32 -28.71 -16.07
CA GLU A 170 -5.11 -29.55 -16.01
C GLU A 170 -4.94 -30.17 -14.61
N LEU A 171 -5.18 -29.39 -13.55
CA LEU A 171 -5.07 -29.84 -12.16
C LEU A 171 -6.14 -30.86 -11.77
N ASP A 172 -7.34 -30.80 -12.35
CA ASP A 172 -8.43 -31.76 -12.09
C ASP A 172 -7.98 -33.22 -12.32
N THR A 173 -7.02 -33.46 -13.22
CA THR A 173 -6.50 -34.81 -13.51
C THR A 173 -5.60 -35.37 -12.42
N VAL A 174 -5.09 -34.52 -11.53
CA VAL A 174 -4.07 -34.83 -10.50
C VAL A 174 -4.42 -34.26 -9.12
N GLU A 175 -5.64 -33.75 -8.94
CA GLU A 175 -6.10 -33.07 -7.72
C GLU A 175 -6.05 -33.97 -6.48
N HIS A 176 -6.23 -35.29 -6.66
CA HIS A 176 -6.15 -36.30 -5.60
C HIS A 176 -4.73 -36.77 -5.26
N TYR A 177 -3.69 -36.17 -5.86
CA TYR A 177 -2.28 -36.50 -5.53
C TYR A 177 -1.97 -36.22 -4.04
N GLY A 178 -2.64 -35.23 -3.46
CA GLY A 178 -2.66 -34.95 -2.03
C GLY A 178 -1.63 -33.92 -1.58
N LEU A 179 -2.07 -32.95 -0.79
CA LEU A 179 -1.27 -31.79 -0.35
C LEU A 179 0.07 -32.16 0.32
N GLN A 180 0.08 -33.22 1.13
CA GLN A 180 1.27 -33.75 1.81
C GLN A 180 2.34 -34.31 0.86
N ARG A 181 1.95 -34.68 -0.36
CA ARG A 181 2.88 -35.08 -1.42
C ARG A 181 3.28 -33.87 -2.27
N ILE A 182 2.33 -33.00 -2.60
CA ILE A 182 2.60 -31.76 -3.35
C ILE A 182 3.70 -30.94 -2.67
N CYS A 183 3.63 -30.75 -1.34
CA CYS A 183 4.63 -29.96 -0.61
C CYS A 183 6.06 -30.53 -0.65
N LYS A 184 6.24 -31.78 -1.09
CA LYS A 184 7.56 -32.45 -1.16
C LYS A 184 8.17 -32.44 -2.57
N ILE A 185 7.46 -31.91 -3.57
CA ILE A 185 7.89 -31.93 -4.98
C ILE A 185 9.06 -30.96 -5.22
N SER A 186 8.97 -29.75 -4.67
CA SER A 186 9.97 -28.69 -4.82
C SER A 186 9.85 -27.66 -3.68
N ILE A 187 10.86 -26.79 -3.54
CA ILE A 187 10.81 -25.67 -2.59
C ILE A 187 9.65 -24.69 -2.90
N ASP A 188 9.36 -24.48 -4.18
CA ASP A 188 8.27 -23.61 -4.62
C ASP A 188 6.91 -24.23 -4.29
N ALA A 189 6.79 -25.56 -4.40
CA ALA A 189 5.59 -26.30 -4.02
C ALA A 189 5.40 -26.37 -2.50
N GLU A 190 6.49 -26.51 -1.73
CA GLU A 190 6.47 -26.40 -0.27
C GLU A 190 5.89 -25.05 0.15
N ARG A 191 6.49 -23.95 -0.36
CA ARG A 191 6.02 -22.58 -0.12
C ARG A 191 4.57 -22.38 -0.54
N ALA A 192 4.17 -22.93 -1.69
CA ALA A 192 2.81 -22.82 -2.18
C ALA A 192 1.81 -23.51 -1.24
N CYS A 193 2.20 -24.61 -0.58
CA CYS A 193 1.36 -25.34 0.37
C CYS A 193 1.24 -24.65 1.74
N GLU A 194 2.03 -23.60 2.03
CA GLU A 194 1.95 -22.80 3.26
C GLU A 194 0.87 -21.71 3.20
N PHE A 195 -0.04 -21.78 2.23
CA PHE A 195 -1.14 -20.82 2.09
C PHE A 195 -1.95 -20.70 3.39
N GLN A 196 -2.34 -19.47 3.72
CA GLN A 196 -3.14 -19.16 4.91
C GLN A 196 -4.61 -18.86 4.59
N THR A 197 -4.92 -18.78 3.30
CA THR A 197 -6.28 -18.58 2.81
C THR A 197 -6.78 -19.83 2.10
N LEU A 198 -7.98 -20.27 2.46
CA LEU A 198 -8.73 -21.31 1.74
C LEU A 198 -9.97 -20.69 1.08
N VAL A 199 -10.09 -20.83 -0.24
CA VAL A 199 -11.27 -20.42 -1.02
C VAL A 199 -12.10 -21.64 -1.37
N ASP A 200 -13.33 -21.64 -0.89
CA ASP A 200 -14.29 -22.73 -1.04
C ASP A 200 -15.51 -22.21 -1.81
N VAL A 201 -15.74 -22.75 -3.00
CA VAL A 201 -16.82 -22.30 -3.89
C VAL A 201 -17.84 -23.42 -4.01
N ASN A 202 -19.02 -23.16 -3.47
CA ASN A 202 -20.09 -24.12 -3.38
C ASN A 202 -21.27 -23.72 -4.28
N LEU A 203 -21.52 -24.56 -5.27
CA LEU A 203 -22.70 -24.48 -6.12
C LEU A 203 -23.79 -25.33 -5.46
N GLN A 204 -24.63 -24.70 -4.63
CA GLN A 204 -25.91 -25.31 -4.28
C GLN A 204 -26.81 -25.22 -5.50
N GLU A 205 -26.77 -26.26 -6.32
CA GLU A 205 -27.92 -26.56 -7.17
C GLU A 205 -29.14 -26.82 -6.26
N GLU A 206 -30.34 -26.46 -6.74
CA GLU A 206 -31.64 -26.72 -6.11
C GLU A 206 -31.95 -28.23 -6.02
N TYR A 207 -31.01 -29.07 -5.59
CA TYR A 207 -31.13 -30.52 -5.61
C TYR A 207 -32.21 -31.05 -4.65
N LEU A 208 -32.69 -30.23 -3.71
CA LEU A 208 -33.66 -30.66 -2.73
C LEU A 208 -34.73 -29.58 -2.53
N ASN A 209 -35.82 -29.75 -3.29
CA ASN A 209 -37.07 -29.14 -2.87
C ASN A 209 -37.45 -29.79 -1.54
N PRO A 210 -38.00 -29.03 -0.56
CA PRO A 210 -38.58 -29.57 0.68
C PRO A 210 -39.68 -30.65 0.47
N LYS A 211 -40.02 -30.93 -0.79
CA LYS A 211 -40.99 -31.94 -1.24
C LYS A 211 -40.40 -33.35 -1.38
N ASP A 212 -39.08 -33.54 -1.28
CA ASP A 212 -38.44 -34.85 -1.50
C ASP A 212 -38.42 -35.77 -0.26
N GLY A 213 -38.85 -35.28 0.90
CA GLY A 213 -39.01 -36.08 2.12
C GLY A 213 -38.82 -35.25 3.40
N PRO A 214 -39.01 -35.83 4.60
CA PRO A 214 -38.96 -35.10 5.86
C PRO A 214 -37.54 -34.76 6.34
N PHE A 215 -36.49 -35.32 5.72
CA PHE A 215 -35.10 -35.11 6.14
C PHE A 215 -34.43 -34.04 5.27
N ASP A 216 -33.91 -33.00 5.91
CA ASP A 216 -33.21 -31.88 5.26
C ASP A 216 -31.67 -32.00 5.46
N PRO A 217 -30.87 -31.99 4.38
CA PRO A 217 -29.40 -32.00 4.48
C PRO A 217 -28.83 -30.79 5.19
N SER A 218 -29.55 -29.66 5.22
CA SER A 218 -29.10 -28.45 5.92
C SER A 218 -28.85 -28.73 7.40
N SER A 219 -29.54 -29.71 8.00
CA SER A 219 -29.35 -30.11 9.40
C SER A 219 -28.03 -30.85 9.64
N LEU A 220 -27.47 -31.54 8.63
CA LEU A 220 -26.16 -32.19 8.66
C LEU A 220 -25.04 -31.24 8.24
N GLU A 221 -25.30 -30.36 7.26
CA GLU A 221 -24.40 -29.27 6.88
C GLU A 221 -24.24 -28.27 8.02
N ASN A 222 -25.30 -27.95 8.76
CA ASN A 222 -25.23 -27.09 9.95
C ASN A 222 -24.50 -27.75 11.11
N VAL A 223 -24.19 -29.06 11.10
CA VAL A 223 -23.32 -29.67 12.13
C VAL A 223 -21.84 -29.60 11.71
N SER A 224 -21.54 -29.48 10.41
CA SER A 224 -20.19 -29.21 9.89
C SER A 224 -19.90 -27.72 9.68
N ALA A 225 -20.95 -26.90 9.61
CA ALA A 225 -20.93 -25.45 9.38
C ALA A 225 -21.58 -24.63 10.50
N SER A 226 -22.13 -25.24 11.58
CA SER A 226 -22.33 -24.48 12.82
C SER A 226 -20.95 -24.21 13.38
N ASP A 227 -20.45 -23.02 13.08
CA ASP A 227 -19.44 -22.30 13.84
C ASP A 227 -19.95 -21.98 15.26
N ASN A 228 -20.60 -22.93 15.93
CA ASN A 228 -20.87 -22.85 17.35
C ASN A 228 -19.55 -23.18 18.05
N ALA A 229 -19.04 -22.20 18.80
CA ALA A 229 -17.75 -22.19 19.51
C ALA A 229 -17.43 -23.41 20.40
N GLN A 230 -18.33 -24.39 20.54
CA GLN A 230 -18.17 -25.61 21.33
C GLN A 230 -17.84 -26.86 20.50
N ASN A 231 -18.09 -26.89 19.18
CA ASN A 231 -17.74 -28.02 18.31
C ASN A 231 -16.86 -27.50 17.16
N GLY A 232 -15.54 -27.69 17.28
CA GLY A 232 -14.53 -27.06 16.42
C GLY A 232 -14.77 -27.24 14.91
N PRO A 233 -14.53 -26.22 14.08
CA PRO A 233 -14.76 -26.29 12.64
C PRO A 233 -13.88 -27.35 11.97
N LEU A 234 -14.43 -28.03 10.98
CA LEU A 234 -13.75 -29.06 10.19
C LEU A 234 -12.52 -28.55 9.39
N PHE A 235 -12.26 -27.24 9.35
CA PHE A 235 -11.11 -26.61 8.69
C PHE A 235 -10.64 -25.32 9.40
N SER A 236 -10.62 -25.31 10.74
CA SER A 236 -10.27 -24.10 11.52
C SER A 236 -8.77 -23.73 11.55
N THR A 237 -7.96 -24.36 10.69
CA THR A 237 -6.48 -24.23 10.69
C THR A 237 -5.97 -23.10 9.79
N PHE A 238 -6.84 -22.50 8.98
CA PHE A 238 -6.50 -21.39 8.08
C PHE A 238 -6.77 -20.04 8.75
N ALA A 239 -5.97 -19.03 8.40
CA ALA A 239 -6.17 -17.67 8.90
C ALA A 239 -7.40 -17.01 8.29
N LEU A 240 -7.71 -17.34 7.03
CA LEU A 240 -8.89 -16.85 6.33
C LEU A 240 -9.53 -17.99 5.56
N LYS A 241 -10.84 -18.15 5.72
CA LYS A 241 -11.66 -19.03 4.89
C LYS A 241 -12.70 -18.18 4.17
N VAL A 242 -12.68 -18.19 2.85
CA VAL A 242 -13.66 -17.49 2.02
C VAL A 242 -14.59 -18.52 1.43
N GLN A 243 -15.85 -18.50 1.87
CA GLN A 243 -16.88 -19.40 1.36
C GLN A 243 -17.85 -18.65 0.46
N PHE A 244 -17.98 -19.12 -0.78
CA PHE A 244 -18.97 -18.61 -1.71
C PHE A 244 -20.10 -19.62 -1.84
N LYS A 245 -21.30 -19.20 -1.42
CA LYS A 245 -22.53 -19.97 -1.60
C LYS A 245 -23.40 -19.27 -2.62
N LEU A 246 -23.72 -19.95 -3.70
CA LEU A 246 -24.69 -19.43 -4.65
C LEU A 246 -26.11 -19.73 -4.14
N LEU A 247 -26.83 -18.70 -3.66
CA LEU A 247 -28.17 -18.85 -3.09
C LEU A 247 -29.18 -17.98 -3.83
N ALA A 248 -30.40 -18.50 -3.99
CA ALA A 248 -31.55 -17.76 -4.51
C ALA A 248 -32.36 -17.12 -3.37
N CYS A 249 -31.76 -16.39 -2.41
CA CYS A 249 -32.52 -15.83 -1.27
C CYS A 249 -31.94 -14.52 -0.70
N VAL A 250 -32.85 -13.71 -0.15
CA VAL A 250 -32.68 -12.35 0.41
C VAL A 250 -32.32 -12.39 1.90
N GLY A 251 -31.23 -11.72 2.30
CA GLY A 251 -30.83 -11.47 3.69
C GLY A 251 -30.13 -10.11 3.84
N ARG A 252 -29.97 -9.63 5.09
CA ARG A 252 -29.58 -8.25 5.46
C ARG A 252 -28.05 -8.14 5.71
N ASP A 253 -27.45 -7.07 5.20
CA ASP A 253 -26.00 -6.89 5.06
C ASP A 253 -25.35 -6.03 6.16
N GLU A 254 -24.28 -6.56 6.74
CA GLU A 254 -23.16 -5.77 7.28
C GLU A 254 -21.85 -6.38 6.76
N ALA A 255 -21.39 -5.91 5.59
CA ALA A 255 -20.13 -6.36 5.00
C ALA A 255 -18.95 -5.55 5.54
N SER A 256 -17.88 -6.22 5.98
CA SER A 256 -16.59 -5.59 6.26
C SER A 256 -15.83 -5.25 4.96
N SER A 257 -14.70 -4.53 5.07
CA SER A 257 -13.96 -3.97 3.92
C SER A 257 -13.51 -5.03 2.88
N PRO A 258 -12.95 -6.20 3.24
CA PRO A 258 -12.50 -7.19 2.25
C PRO A 258 -13.64 -7.82 1.43
N GLN A 259 -14.83 -8.00 2.01
CA GLN A 259 -15.98 -8.58 1.29
C GLN A 259 -16.53 -7.60 0.25
N ARG A 260 -16.58 -6.30 0.59
CA ARG A 260 -17.01 -5.26 -0.36
C ARG A 260 -16.06 -5.15 -1.54
N GLN A 261 -14.74 -5.24 -1.29
CA GLN A 261 -13.73 -5.24 -2.34
C GLN A 261 -13.85 -6.48 -3.22
N LEU A 262 -14.02 -7.66 -2.62
CA LEU A 262 -14.21 -8.91 -3.34
C LEU A 262 -15.46 -8.89 -4.22
N GLU A 263 -16.59 -8.41 -3.69
CA GLU A 263 -17.81 -8.19 -4.48
C GLU A 263 -17.57 -7.21 -5.63
N HIS A 264 -16.90 -6.09 -5.36
CA HIS A 264 -16.63 -5.05 -6.36
C HIS A 264 -15.78 -5.58 -7.53
N VAL A 265 -14.72 -6.33 -7.23
CA VAL A 265 -13.88 -6.98 -8.25
C VAL A 265 -14.68 -8.05 -8.99
N LEU A 266 -15.42 -8.91 -8.27
CA LEU A 266 -16.20 -9.97 -8.88
C LEU A 266 -17.25 -9.42 -9.86
N ARG A 267 -17.96 -8.34 -9.50
CA ARG A 267 -18.91 -7.67 -10.39
C ARG A 267 -18.24 -7.18 -11.67
N GLN A 268 -17.03 -6.62 -11.58
CA GLN A 268 -16.30 -6.16 -12.76
C GLN A 268 -15.82 -7.30 -13.65
N LEU A 269 -15.32 -8.39 -13.07
CA LEU A 269 -14.90 -9.56 -13.85
C LEU A 269 -16.07 -10.27 -14.53
N CYS A 270 -17.25 -10.28 -13.87
CA CYS A 270 -18.46 -10.86 -14.44
C CYS A 270 -19.15 -9.96 -15.48
N ASP A 271 -18.84 -8.67 -15.55
CA ASP A 271 -19.48 -7.75 -16.50
C ASP A 271 -18.96 -7.98 -17.92
N PRO A 272 -19.81 -8.39 -18.89
CA PRO A 272 -19.38 -8.64 -20.27
C PRO A 272 -18.74 -7.42 -20.94
N ARG A 273 -19.06 -6.20 -20.48
CA ARG A 273 -18.46 -4.95 -20.99
C ARG A 273 -16.97 -4.86 -20.67
N ASN A 274 -16.53 -5.54 -19.62
CA ASN A 274 -15.14 -5.56 -19.18
C ASN A 274 -14.32 -6.72 -19.78
N ALA A 275 -14.93 -7.58 -20.59
CA ALA A 275 -14.27 -8.76 -21.17
C ALA A 275 -12.95 -8.44 -21.89
N GLY A 276 -12.89 -7.30 -22.60
CA GLY A 276 -11.70 -6.82 -23.32
C GLY A 276 -10.84 -5.80 -22.55
N VAL A 277 -11.23 -5.44 -21.32
CA VAL A 277 -10.46 -4.52 -20.46
C VAL A 277 -9.23 -5.24 -19.94
N LYS A 278 -8.11 -4.52 -19.79
CA LYS A 278 -6.88 -5.09 -19.23
C LYS A 278 -7.04 -5.32 -17.74
N LEU A 279 -6.35 -6.33 -17.21
CA LEU A 279 -6.36 -6.61 -15.77
C LEU A 279 -5.83 -5.42 -14.94
N SER A 280 -4.90 -4.62 -15.47
CA SER A 280 -4.42 -3.38 -14.83
C SER A 280 -5.47 -2.30 -14.63
N ASP A 281 -6.55 -2.35 -15.42
CA ASP A 281 -7.57 -1.31 -15.48
C ASP A 281 -8.82 -1.72 -14.71
N ILE A 282 -8.79 -2.85 -14.00
CA ILE A 282 -9.83 -3.28 -13.07
C ILE A 282 -9.63 -2.56 -11.73
N ASP A 283 -10.63 -1.78 -11.33
CA ASP A 283 -10.61 -1.05 -10.08
C ASP A 283 -10.90 -1.99 -8.92
N TRP A 284 -9.92 -2.26 -8.07
CA TRP A 284 -10.17 -3.06 -6.86
C TRP A 284 -10.63 -2.20 -5.68
N THR A 285 -10.46 -0.87 -5.78
CA THR A 285 -10.91 0.09 -4.77
C THR A 285 -12.39 0.42 -5.01
N GLY A 286 -13.27 -0.17 -4.20
CA GLY A 286 -14.70 0.05 -4.34
C GLY A 286 -15.15 1.47 -3.97
N PRO A 287 -16.38 1.88 -4.33
CA PRO A 287 -16.91 3.20 -4.00
C PRO A 287 -16.86 3.54 -2.50
N SER A 288 -17.14 2.58 -1.61
CA SER A 288 -17.04 2.79 -0.16
C SER A 288 -15.59 3.00 0.32
N ASP A 289 -14.61 2.38 -0.34
CA ASP A 289 -13.21 2.63 -0.01
C ASP A 289 -12.78 4.02 -0.45
N LEU A 290 -13.20 4.45 -1.64
CA LEU A 290 -12.96 5.83 -2.10
C LEU A 290 -13.65 6.84 -1.18
N GLU A 291 -14.90 6.62 -0.80
CA GLU A 291 -15.62 7.48 0.15
C GLU A 291 -14.87 7.59 1.49
N ARG A 292 -14.34 6.48 2.00
CA ARG A 292 -13.49 6.47 3.20
C ARG A 292 -12.19 7.26 3.00
N ILE A 293 -11.52 7.11 1.87
CA ILE A 293 -10.31 7.88 1.53
C ILE A 293 -10.64 9.38 1.44
N TRP A 294 -11.77 9.74 0.82
CA TRP A 294 -12.26 11.12 0.75
C TRP A 294 -12.61 11.66 2.14
N THR A 295 -13.21 10.85 3.00
CA THR A 295 -13.51 11.21 4.40
C THR A 295 -12.22 11.50 5.17
N TRP A 296 -11.17 10.70 5.00
CA TRP A 296 -9.86 10.97 5.62
C TRP A 296 -9.23 12.28 5.15
N ASN A 297 -9.55 12.72 3.93
CA ASN A 297 -9.04 13.94 3.31
C ASN A 297 -10.09 15.07 3.24
N GLU A 298 -11.20 14.96 4.00
CA GLU A 298 -12.34 15.89 3.91
C GLU A 298 -11.92 17.32 4.30
N THR A 299 -11.05 17.43 5.30
CA THR A 299 -10.53 18.72 5.76
C THR A 299 -9.28 19.09 4.98
N VAL A 300 -9.42 20.02 4.02
CA VAL A 300 -8.28 20.62 3.32
C VAL A 300 -7.71 21.77 4.17
N PRO A 301 -6.46 21.68 4.66
CA PRO A 301 -5.88 22.73 5.49
C PRO A 301 -5.77 24.06 4.75
N GLN A 302 -6.09 25.17 5.42
CA GLN A 302 -6.00 26.50 4.83
C GLN A 302 -4.55 26.85 4.48
N ARG A 303 -4.31 27.31 3.25
CA ARG A 303 -3.00 27.86 2.85
C ARG A 303 -2.78 29.24 3.51
N ALA A 304 -1.59 29.43 4.11
CA ALA A 304 -1.11 30.75 4.52
C ALA A 304 -0.46 31.47 3.32
N ASN A 305 -0.68 32.78 3.22
CA ASN A 305 -0.17 33.63 2.14
C ASN A 305 0.72 34.74 2.70
N ASP A 306 1.59 34.37 3.63
CA ASP A 306 2.53 35.29 4.26
C ASP A 306 3.96 35.01 3.80
N CYS A 307 4.74 36.08 3.64
CA CYS A 307 6.17 36.01 3.48
C CYS A 307 6.83 35.69 4.83
N VAL A 308 7.72 34.71 4.84
CA VAL A 308 8.34 34.19 6.08
C VAL A 308 9.12 35.28 6.82
N HIS A 309 9.85 36.12 6.09
CA HIS A 309 10.57 37.25 6.70
C HIS A 309 9.64 38.30 7.29
N ASP A 310 8.42 38.48 6.76
CA ASP A 310 7.42 39.38 7.34
C ASP A 310 6.89 38.83 8.66
N LEU A 311 6.64 37.51 8.77
CA LEU A 311 6.27 36.88 10.04
C LEU A 311 7.36 37.06 11.10
N MET A 312 8.64 36.93 10.69
CA MET A 312 9.79 37.20 11.56
C MET A 312 9.86 38.67 11.99
N SER A 313 9.70 39.61 11.05
CA SER A 313 9.70 41.05 11.35
C SER A 313 8.51 41.50 12.21
N GLN A 314 7.33 40.90 12.03
CA GLN A 314 6.17 41.12 12.90
C GLN A 314 6.48 40.67 14.33
N THR A 315 7.07 39.48 14.49
CA THR A 315 7.52 38.98 15.80
C THR A 315 8.52 39.94 16.43
N ALA A 316 9.51 40.42 15.67
CA ALA A 316 10.50 41.36 16.17
C ALA A 316 9.93 42.71 16.60
N ARG A 317 8.90 43.23 15.91
CA ARG A 317 8.19 44.44 16.34
C ARG A 317 7.38 44.23 17.62
N SER A 318 6.83 43.03 17.81
CA SER A 318 6.00 42.73 18.98
C SER A 318 6.79 42.50 20.26
N GLN A 319 8.03 42.03 20.16
CA GLN A 319 8.90 41.71 21.30
C GLN A 319 10.38 42.04 21.01
N PRO A 320 10.72 43.31 20.77
CA PRO A 320 12.04 43.70 20.27
C PRO A 320 13.18 43.34 21.22
N ASP A 321 12.97 43.46 22.53
CA ASP A 321 14.00 43.23 23.54
C ASP A 321 14.11 41.77 24.00
N ALA A 322 13.23 40.88 23.50
CA ALA A 322 13.25 39.47 23.89
C ALA A 322 14.43 38.73 23.22
N PRO A 323 15.05 37.74 23.88
CA PRO A 323 16.12 36.95 23.28
C PRO A 323 15.63 36.14 22.06
N ALA A 324 16.31 36.29 20.92
CA ALA A 324 16.04 35.52 19.70
C ALA A 324 17.10 34.46 19.44
N ILE A 325 18.38 34.83 19.54
CA ILE A 325 19.52 33.94 19.28
C ILE A 325 20.42 33.90 20.51
N CYS A 326 20.83 32.69 20.88
CA CYS A 326 21.83 32.44 21.90
C CYS A 326 22.83 31.41 21.36
N ALA A 327 23.86 31.89 20.68
CA ALA A 327 24.90 31.08 20.05
C ALA A 327 26.23 31.21 20.80
N TRP A 328 27.23 30.43 20.37
CA TRP A 328 28.57 30.46 20.94
C TRP A 328 29.34 31.73 20.57
N ASP A 329 28.97 32.35 19.45
CA ASP A 329 29.59 33.53 18.85
C ASP A 329 28.81 34.83 19.13
N GLY A 330 27.71 34.76 19.89
CA GLY A 330 26.99 35.95 20.34
C GLY A 330 25.54 35.69 20.75
N LYS A 331 24.89 36.75 21.22
CA LYS A 331 23.47 36.76 21.60
C LYS A 331 22.80 37.94 20.91
N LEU A 332 21.59 37.72 20.40
CA LEU A 332 20.80 38.75 19.75
C LEU A 332 19.38 38.74 20.31
N THR A 333 18.84 39.93 20.53
CA THR A 333 17.41 40.15 20.69
C THR A 333 16.69 40.08 19.33
N TYR A 334 15.37 39.93 19.32
CA TYR A 334 14.61 39.93 18.06
C TYR A 334 14.76 41.26 17.30
N GLY A 335 14.80 42.39 17.99
CA GLY A 335 15.00 43.71 17.37
C GLY A 335 16.38 43.86 16.73
N GLU A 336 17.43 43.34 17.38
CA GLU A 336 18.79 43.34 16.82
C GLU A 336 18.90 42.44 15.59
N LEU A 337 18.34 41.24 15.65
CA LEU A 337 18.31 40.29 14.52
C LEU A 337 17.58 40.91 13.32
N ASP A 338 16.42 41.54 13.55
CA ASP A 338 15.64 42.17 12.48
C ASP A 338 16.39 43.35 11.85
N ARG A 339 17.04 44.20 12.66
CA ARG A 339 17.86 45.31 12.17
C ARG A 339 19.05 44.81 11.34
N MET A 340 19.85 43.91 11.89
CA MET A 340 21.06 43.40 11.22
C MET A 340 20.71 42.67 9.92
N SER A 341 19.67 41.83 9.92
CA SER A 341 19.20 41.17 8.69
C SER A 341 18.69 42.17 7.64
N THR A 342 18.06 43.28 8.05
CA THR A 342 17.61 44.35 7.14
C THR A 342 18.78 45.10 6.51
N ASP A 343 19.81 45.43 7.31
CA ASP A 343 21.02 46.09 6.79
C ASP A 343 21.75 45.18 5.79
N LEU A 344 21.84 43.87 6.10
CA LEU A 344 22.36 42.88 5.17
C LEU A 344 21.53 42.82 3.88
N ALA A 345 20.21 42.82 3.97
CA ALA A 345 19.33 42.77 2.80
C ALA A 345 19.59 43.95 1.83
N HIS A 346 19.72 45.17 2.35
CA HIS A 346 20.04 46.34 1.52
C HIS A 346 21.39 46.21 0.83
N TYR A 347 22.38 45.67 1.54
CA TYR A 347 23.68 45.40 0.95
C TYR A 347 23.60 44.33 -0.15
N LEU A 348 22.88 43.23 0.08
CA LEU A 348 22.70 42.17 -0.92
C LEU A 348 22.04 42.70 -2.20
N VAL A 349 21.02 43.55 -2.06
CA VAL A 349 20.41 44.25 -3.22
C VAL A 349 21.45 45.10 -3.95
N SER A 350 22.34 45.80 -3.22
CA SER A 350 23.43 46.57 -3.85
C SER A 350 24.48 45.71 -4.55
N GLN A 351 24.59 44.42 -4.19
CA GLN A 351 25.45 43.43 -4.84
C GLN A 351 24.74 42.69 -5.99
N GLY A 352 23.51 43.09 -6.34
CA GLY A 352 22.75 42.54 -7.46
C GLY A 352 21.90 41.32 -7.11
N VAL A 353 21.62 41.08 -5.82
CA VAL A 353 20.55 40.15 -5.42
C VAL A 353 19.21 40.79 -5.76
N GLU A 354 18.45 40.10 -6.61
CA GLU A 354 17.14 40.49 -7.08
C GLU A 354 16.12 39.40 -6.75
N ARG A 355 14.83 39.70 -6.88
CA ARG A 355 13.75 38.72 -6.66
C ARG A 355 13.99 37.43 -7.46
N GLY A 356 13.98 36.29 -6.77
CA GLY A 356 14.20 34.97 -7.37
C GLY A 356 15.68 34.57 -7.51
N THR A 357 16.62 35.43 -7.12
CA THR A 357 18.05 35.07 -7.02
C THR A 357 18.22 33.99 -5.96
N ILE A 358 18.93 32.92 -6.30
CA ILE A 358 19.27 31.88 -5.33
C ILE A 358 20.67 32.17 -4.78
N VAL A 359 20.80 32.20 -3.46
CA VAL A 359 22.02 32.55 -2.75
C VAL A 359 22.48 31.34 -1.94
N PRO A 360 23.62 30.70 -2.30
CA PRO A 360 24.24 29.67 -1.47
C PRO A 360 24.82 30.27 -0.18
N LEU A 361 24.63 29.58 0.94
CA LEU A 361 25.13 29.95 2.26
C LEU A 361 26.13 28.89 2.72
N CYS A 362 27.40 29.29 2.84
CA CYS A 362 28.51 28.48 3.33
C CYS A 362 28.87 28.90 4.76
N PHE A 363 28.14 28.37 5.74
CA PHE A 363 28.28 28.74 7.15
C PHE A 363 28.28 27.50 8.05
N GLU A 364 29.00 27.60 9.16
CA GLU A 364 28.78 26.79 10.35
C GLU A 364 27.52 27.25 11.11
N LYS A 365 27.04 26.47 12.07
CA LYS A 365 25.97 26.92 12.97
C LYS A 365 26.47 28.06 13.86
N SER A 366 25.93 29.25 13.63
CA SER A 366 26.38 30.51 14.23
C SER A 366 25.25 31.54 14.18
N MET A 367 25.34 32.64 14.94
CA MET A 367 24.31 33.69 14.86
C MET A 367 24.27 34.35 13.46
N TRP A 368 25.39 34.33 12.74
CA TRP A 368 25.50 34.88 11.39
C TRP A 368 24.66 34.13 10.34
N THR A 369 24.42 32.84 10.55
CA THR A 369 23.57 32.04 9.66
C THR A 369 22.12 32.53 9.70
N SER A 370 21.58 32.78 10.89
CA SER A 370 20.22 33.32 11.06
C SER A 370 20.08 34.72 10.46
N ILE A 371 21.08 35.60 10.66
CA ILE A 371 21.11 36.93 10.05
C ILE A 371 21.11 36.81 8.51
N SER A 372 21.92 35.90 7.96
CA SER A 372 22.08 35.70 6.52
C SER A 372 20.81 35.14 5.86
N LEU A 373 20.19 34.13 6.48
CA LEU A 373 18.92 33.58 6.02
C LEU A 373 17.84 34.67 5.91
N GLN A 374 17.62 35.43 6.99
CA GLN A 374 16.61 36.47 7.00
C GLN A 374 16.96 37.63 6.04
N GLY A 375 18.25 37.99 5.93
CA GLY A 375 18.71 39.04 5.02
C GLY A 375 18.51 38.69 3.54
N VAL A 376 18.78 37.44 3.16
CA VAL A 376 18.52 36.96 1.79
C VAL A 376 17.03 36.98 1.48
N MET A 377 16.18 36.51 2.40
CA MET A 377 14.73 36.53 2.23
C MET A 377 14.19 37.96 2.05
N LYS A 378 14.66 38.92 2.87
CA LYS A 378 14.31 40.34 2.77
C LYS A 378 14.81 41.01 1.49
N ALA A 379 15.90 40.51 0.91
CA ALA A 379 16.40 40.94 -0.39
C ALA A 379 15.63 40.30 -1.57
N GLY A 380 14.62 39.46 -1.31
CA GLY A 380 13.84 38.74 -2.31
C GLY A 380 14.53 37.50 -2.89
N GLY A 381 15.65 37.08 -2.29
CA GLY A 381 16.37 35.89 -2.68
C GLY A 381 15.88 34.62 -1.97
N ALA A 382 16.24 33.47 -2.53
CA ALA A 382 16.03 32.16 -1.93
C ALA A 382 17.35 31.60 -1.40
N CYS A 383 17.33 31.00 -0.21
CA CYS A 383 18.52 30.45 0.42
C CYS A 383 18.80 29.01 -0.05
N VAL A 384 20.08 28.67 -0.24
CA VAL A 384 20.54 27.28 -0.26
C VAL A 384 21.55 27.13 0.86
N THR A 385 21.14 26.52 1.97
CA THR A 385 22.06 26.21 3.06
C THR A 385 22.91 25.01 2.68
N MET A 386 24.23 25.11 2.91
CA MET A 386 25.17 24.04 2.61
C MET A 386 25.81 23.53 3.90
N ASP A 387 25.73 22.22 4.13
CA ASP A 387 26.47 21.58 5.20
C ASP A 387 27.96 21.49 4.82
N ILE A 388 28.74 22.38 5.39
CA ILE A 388 30.20 22.49 5.17
C ILE A 388 30.98 21.24 5.57
N THR A 389 30.38 20.30 6.31
CA THR A 389 31.03 19.03 6.67
C THR A 389 30.92 17.98 5.55
N GLN A 390 30.08 18.22 4.53
CA GLN A 390 29.95 17.33 3.38
C GLN A 390 31.16 17.43 2.44
N PRO A 391 31.41 16.40 1.61
CA PRO A 391 32.51 16.41 0.65
C PRO A 391 32.44 17.64 -0.27
N GLU A 392 33.55 18.36 -0.41
CA GLU A 392 33.61 19.61 -1.18
C GLU A 392 33.11 19.44 -2.63
N ALA A 393 33.42 18.30 -3.28
CA ALA A 393 32.93 17.99 -4.62
C ALA A 393 31.38 17.95 -4.71
N HIS A 394 30.69 17.57 -3.63
CA HIS A 394 29.24 17.63 -3.55
C HIS A 394 28.74 19.06 -3.47
N LEU A 395 29.34 19.86 -2.57
CA LEU A 395 29.02 21.29 -2.42
C LEU A 395 29.29 22.09 -3.69
N GLN A 396 30.37 21.78 -4.42
CA GLN A 396 30.69 22.39 -5.72
C GLN A 396 29.60 22.10 -6.76
N ARG A 397 29.04 20.87 -6.77
CA ARG A 397 27.93 20.53 -7.69
C ARG A 397 26.69 21.36 -7.36
N ILE A 398 26.34 21.49 -6.08
CA ILE A 398 25.23 22.33 -5.63
C ILE A 398 25.46 23.79 -6.06
N ALA A 399 26.60 24.38 -5.70
CA ALA A 399 26.91 25.77 -5.99
C ALA A 399 26.90 26.08 -7.51
N ARG A 400 27.36 25.15 -8.35
CA ARG A 400 27.31 25.26 -9.82
C ARG A 400 25.88 25.17 -10.37
N GLN A 401 25.05 24.28 -9.84
CA GLN A 401 23.66 24.13 -10.28
C GLN A 401 22.81 25.37 -9.98
N VAL A 402 23.19 26.14 -8.97
CA VAL A 402 22.38 27.24 -8.44
C VAL A 402 22.47 28.53 -9.28
N SER A 403 23.41 28.65 -10.24
CA SER A 403 23.52 29.81 -11.19
C SER A 403 23.22 31.19 -10.57
N GLY A 404 23.66 31.42 -9.33
CA GLY A 404 23.54 32.69 -8.62
C GLY A 404 24.57 33.73 -9.07
N LYS A 405 24.48 34.93 -8.47
CA LYS A 405 25.49 36.00 -8.60
C LYS A 405 26.32 36.15 -7.32
N VAL A 406 25.79 35.70 -6.19
CA VAL A 406 26.34 35.94 -4.85
C VAL A 406 26.31 34.64 -4.08
N LEU A 407 27.40 34.36 -3.37
CA LEU A 407 27.52 33.31 -2.36
C LEU A 407 27.87 33.98 -1.04
N LEU A 408 27.19 33.60 0.05
CA LEU A 408 27.48 34.12 1.38
C LEU A 408 28.32 33.13 2.18
N SER A 409 29.29 33.65 2.93
CA SER A 409 30.11 32.81 3.81
C SER A 409 30.44 33.47 5.14
N SER A 410 30.64 32.64 6.16
CA SER A 410 31.25 33.07 7.41
C SER A 410 32.73 33.36 7.22
N VAL A 411 33.33 34.09 8.16
CA VAL A 411 34.78 34.31 8.16
C VAL A 411 35.55 32.99 8.21
N ALA A 412 35.07 32.01 8.99
CA ALA A 412 35.69 30.71 9.13
C ALA A 412 35.65 29.88 7.83
N ASN A 413 34.58 30.03 7.04
CA ASN A 413 34.36 29.26 5.82
C ASN A 413 34.74 30.00 4.53
N LYS A 414 35.34 31.19 4.64
CA LYS A 414 35.81 31.99 3.49
C LYS A 414 36.59 31.17 2.46
N ALA A 415 37.59 30.40 2.91
CA ALA A 415 38.45 29.66 2.00
C ALA A 415 37.71 28.55 1.24
N MET A 416 36.74 27.88 1.88
CA MET A 416 35.88 26.91 1.22
C MET A 416 34.96 27.62 0.22
N ALA A 417 34.31 28.70 0.66
CA ALA A 417 33.44 29.52 -0.17
C ALA A 417 34.12 30.05 -1.44
N GLU A 418 35.38 30.49 -1.37
CA GLU A 418 36.16 30.90 -2.55
C GLU A 418 36.36 29.76 -3.56
N ARG A 419 36.52 28.51 -3.09
CA ARG A 419 36.61 27.33 -3.98
C ARG A 419 35.25 26.91 -4.55
N LEU A 420 34.16 27.17 -3.82
CA LEU A 420 32.79 26.90 -4.27
C LEU A 420 32.23 27.98 -5.20
N ALA A 421 32.72 29.22 -5.07
CA ALA A 421 32.14 30.40 -5.70
C ALA A 421 32.05 30.27 -7.23
N GLY A 422 33.07 29.72 -7.89
CA GLY A 422 33.10 29.70 -9.35
C GLY A 422 32.94 31.12 -9.90
N ASP A 423 31.82 31.39 -10.58
CA ASP A 423 31.46 32.71 -11.11
C ASP A 423 30.71 33.61 -10.09
N HIS A 424 30.38 33.10 -8.90
CA HIS A 424 29.71 33.86 -7.84
C HIS A 424 30.65 34.89 -7.21
N THR A 425 30.13 36.08 -6.88
CA THR A 425 30.81 36.99 -5.96
C THR A 425 30.67 36.46 -4.54
N ASN A 426 31.78 36.05 -3.91
CA ASN A 426 31.78 35.64 -2.51
C ASN A 426 31.67 36.88 -1.60
N VAL A 427 30.57 36.98 -0.87
CA VAL A 427 30.32 38.00 0.13
C VAL A 427 30.54 37.38 1.51
N ILE A 428 31.61 37.82 2.17
CA ILE A 428 31.93 37.39 3.53
C ILE A 428 31.16 38.27 4.51
N ILE A 429 30.54 37.67 5.54
CA ILE A 429 29.82 38.39 6.59
C ILE A 429 30.66 38.44 7.88
N PRO A 430 31.57 39.43 8.04
CA PRO A 430 32.27 39.65 9.30
C PRO A 430 31.44 40.50 10.26
N GLU A 431 31.74 40.43 11.56
CA GLU A 431 31.19 41.34 12.57
C GLU A 431 31.41 42.83 12.19
N ALA A 432 32.58 43.14 11.61
CA ALA A 432 32.94 44.48 11.14
C ALA A 432 32.04 45.03 10.02
N PHE A 433 31.25 44.17 9.36
CA PHE A 433 30.26 44.59 8.36
C PHE A 433 29.17 45.48 8.98
N PHE A 434 28.79 45.20 10.23
CA PHE A 434 27.71 45.89 10.95
C PHE A 434 28.21 47.06 11.81
N SER A 435 29.53 47.21 12.00
CA SER A 435 30.11 48.31 12.79
C SER A 435 30.42 49.57 11.98
N ARG A 436 30.41 49.47 10.64
CA ARG A 436 30.51 50.64 9.76
C ARG A 436 29.11 51.21 9.54
N PRO A 437 28.90 52.53 9.70
CA PRO A 437 27.66 53.13 9.24
C PRO A 437 27.59 52.89 7.73
N MET A 438 26.69 52.02 7.29
CA MET A 438 26.38 51.91 5.87
C MET A 438 25.95 53.30 5.43
N SER A 439 26.77 53.92 4.58
CA SER A 439 26.27 55.04 3.78
C SER A 439 25.15 54.45 2.95
N ARG A 440 23.91 54.60 3.42
CA ARG A 440 22.72 54.30 2.64
C ARG A 440 22.89 55.11 1.37
N LYS A 441 23.39 54.49 0.30
CA LYS A 441 23.21 55.06 -1.05
C LYS A 441 21.71 55.27 -1.13
N SER A 442 21.26 56.52 -1.17
CA SER A 442 19.94 56.91 -0.66
C SER A 442 18.74 56.43 -1.50
N ASN A 443 18.90 55.39 -2.33
CA ASN A 443 17.95 54.93 -3.33
C ASN A 443 17.81 53.40 -3.48
N THR A 444 18.45 52.55 -2.68
CA THR A 444 18.22 51.08 -2.75
C THR A 444 17.07 50.65 -1.84
N TYR A 445 15.86 50.61 -2.38
CA TYR A 445 14.68 50.03 -1.73
C TYR A 445 14.75 48.50 -1.70
N LEU A 446 14.26 47.87 -0.63
CA LEU A 446 14.07 46.42 -0.61
C LEU A 446 12.91 46.05 -1.56
N PRO A 447 13.01 44.94 -2.30
CA PRO A 447 11.95 44.52 -3.21
C PRO A 447 10.71 44.07 -2.44
N THR A 448 9.55 44.19 -3.08
CA THR A 448 8.33 43.52 -2.61
C THR A 448 8.41 42.03 -2.97
N VAL A 449 8.36 41.17 -1.96
CA VAL A 449 8.39 39.72 -2.11
C VAL A 449 6.97 39.17 -2.09
N ASP A 450 6.68 38.25 -3.00
CA ASP A 450 5.38 37.59 -3.08
C ASP A 450 5.42 36.25 -2.32
N PRO A 451 4.33 35.83 -1.63
CA PRO A 451 4.28 34.53 -0.97
C PRO A 451 4.52 33.32 -1.90
N SER A 452 4.33 33.47 -3.20
CA SER A 452 4.65 32.44 -4.20
C SER A 452 6.14 32.37 -4.55
N ASP A 453 6.96 33.32 -4.11
CA ASP A 453 8.40 33.30 -4.31
C ASP A 453 9.07 32.21 -3.47
N ARG A 454 10.21 31.73 -3.98
CA ARG A 454 11.05 30.72 -3.33
C ARG A 454 11.68 31.33 -2.07
N VAL A 455 11.57 30.63 -0.95
CA VAL A 455 12.21 31.00 0.31
C VAL A 455 13.53 30.26 0.52
N TYR A 456 13.56 28.96 0.24
CA TYR A 456 14.77 28.15 0.29
C TYR A 456 14.71 26.97 -0.69
N ILE A 457 15.87 26.36 -0.90
CA ILE A 457 16.03 25.15 -1.70
C ILE A 457 16.90 24.15 -0.93
N VAL A 458 16.41 22.92 -0.79
CA VAL A 458 17.15 21.80 -0.17
C VAL A 458 17.51 20.78 -1.23
N PHE A 459 18.77 20.33 -1.24
CA PHE A 459 19.25 19.36 -2.21
C PHE A 459 19.17 17.94 -1.65
N THR A 460 18.57 17.04 -2.43
CA THR A 460 18.49 15.61 -2.09
C THR A 460 19.33 14.77 -3.06
N SER A 461 19.70 13.56 -2.63
CA SER A 461 20.39 12.58 -3.49
C SER A 461 19.45 12.13 -4.60
N GLY A 462 19.69 12.59 -5.84
CA GLY A 462 18.94 12.11 -7.00
C GLY A 462 19.29 10.67 -7.35
N SER A 463 18.32 9.90 -7.84
CA SER A 463 18.51 8.52 -8.33
C SER A 463 19.55 8.39 -9.46
N THR A 464 19.83 9.50 -10.15
CA THR A 464 20.83 9.60 -11.23
C THR A 464 22.23 9.96 -10.73
N GLY A 465 22.45 10.08 -9.42
CA GLY A 465 23.72 10.50 -8.82
C GLY A 465 23.98 12.01 -8.84
N THR A 466 23.15 12.79 -9.53
CA THR A 466 23.19 14.27 -9.51
C THR A 466 22.21 14.81 -8.48
N PRO A 467 22.61 15.74 -7.58
CA PRO A 467 21.70 16.36 -6.62
C PRO A 467 20.53 17.06 -7.29
N LYS A 468 19.34 16.99 -6.68
CA LYS A 468 18.11 17.67 -7.13
C LYS A 468 17.64 18.64 -6.03
N GLY A 469 17.38 19.89 -6.41
CA GLY A 469 16.89 20.91 -5.48
C GLY A 469 15.37 20.91 -5.36
N ALA A 470 14.85 20.65 -4.16
CA ALA A 470 13.46 20.86 -3.80
C ALA A 470 13.23 22.34 -3.47
N MET A 471 12.45 23.03 -4.30
CA MET A 471 12.20 24.46 -4.16
C MET A 471 10.97 24.69 -3.29
N ILE A 472 11.14 25.39 -2.17
CA ILE A 472 10.06 25.70 -1.23
C ILE A 472 9.73 27.18 -1.33
N THR A 473 8.43 27.50 -1.42
CA THR A 473 7.96 28.89 -1.45
C THR A 473 7.67 29.43 -0.06
N HIS A 474 7.62 30.75 0.08
CA HIS A 474 7.20 31.39 1.32
C HIS A 474 5.85 30.86 1.81
N SER A 475 4.87 30.72 0.91
CA SER A 475 3.54 30.20 1.23
C SER A 475 3.53 28.72 1.62
N ASN A 476 4.44 27.89 1.08
CA ASN A 476 4.57 26.51 1.53
C ASN A 476 5.05 26.49 2.99
N PHE A 477 6.10 27.27 3.30
CA PHE A 477 6.68 27.28 4.63
C PHE A 477 5.79 27.98 5.67
N SER A 478 5.13 29.09 5.33
CA SER A 478 4.19 29.76 6.24
C SER A 478 2.95 28.91 6.51
N SER A 479 2.49 28.12 5.52
CA SER A 479 1.43 27.12 5.75
C SER A 479 1.89 26.03 6.70
N ALA A 480 3.13 25.55 6.56
CA ALA A 480 3.70 24.58 7.50
C ALA A 480 3.78 25.15 8.92
N ILE A 481 4.26 26.39 9.09
CA ILE A 481 4.28 27.08 10.40
C ILE A 481 2.88 27.13 11.01
N LEU A 482 1.87 27.54 10.24
CA LEU A 482 0.49 27.68 10.70
C LEU A 482 -0.06 26.35 11.25
N HIS A 483 0.11 25.25 10.53
CA HIS A 483 -0.48 23.95 10.88
C HIS A 483 0.37 23.11 11.81
N GLN A 484 1.70 23.29 11.81
CA GLN A 484 2.60 22.49 12.66
C GLN A 484 2.80 23.09 14.06
N ARG A 485 2.60 24.41 14.24
CA ARG A 485 2.79 25.08 15.54
C ARG A 485 2.02 24.40 16.68
N GLY A 486 0.76 24.04 16.44
CA GLY A 486 -0.11 23.40 17.43
C GLY A 486 0.36 21.98 17.80
N PRO A 487 0.45 21.05 16.82
CA PRO A 487 0.93 19.69 17.06
C PRO A 487 2.34 19.60 17.65
N LEU A 488 3.24 20.54 17.32
CA LEU A 488 4.59 20.61 17.89
C LEU A 488 4.63 21.27 19.28
N GLY A 489 3.51 21.83 19.75
CA GLY A 489 3.40 22.44 21.06
C GLY A 489 4.21 23.73 21.24
N MET A 490 4.66 24.39 20.16
CA MET A 490 5.55 25.54 20.23
C MET A 490 4.90 26.77 20.89
N GLN A 491 5.52 27.24 21.98
CA GLN A 491 5.12 28.39 22.78
C GLN A 491 6.16 29.53 22.71
N PRO A 492 5.76 30.80 22.94
CA PRO A 492 6.68 31.95 22.91
C PRO A 492 7.85 31.91 23.89
N LYS A 493 7.77 31.09 24.95
CA LYS A 493 8.82 30.95 25.97
C LYS A 493 9.77 29.78 25.71
N ASP A 494 9.53 29.02 24.64
CA ASP A 494 10.31 27.84 24.34
C ASP A 494 11.69 28.21 23.81
N ARG A 495 12.65 27.30 24.02
CA ARG A 495 13.99 27.39 23.45
C ARG A 495 14.16 26.25 22.46
N VAL A 496 14.33 26.59 21.20
CA VAL A 496 14.58 25.63 20.12
C VAL A 496 16.09 25.49 19.94
N PHE A 497 16.58 24.25 19.89
CA PHE A 497 17.99 23.96 19.68
C PHE A 497 18.24 23.64 18.20
N ASP A 498 19.00 24.52 17.52
CA ASP A 498 19.42 24.30 16.13
C ASP A 498 20.56 23.27 16.07
N TYR A 499 20.21 21.99 15.89
CA TYR A 499 21.14 20.87 15.80
C TYR A 499 21.20 20.21 14.42
N VAL A 500 20.08 20.23 13.69
CA VAL A 500 19.94 19.47 12.45
C VAL A 500 20.86 20.02 11.37
N SER A 501 21.53 19.13 10.63
CA SER A 501 22.42 19.54 9.54
C SER A 501 21.66 20.39 8.50
N TYR A 502 22.31 21.44 8.01
CA TYR A 502 21.81 22.34 6.97
C TYR A 502 21.62 21.69 5.59
N ALA A 503 21.93 20.39 5.46
CA ALA A 503 21.60 19.61 4.28
C ALA A 503 20.14 19.10 4.27
N PHE A 504 19.40 19.27 5.36
CA PHE A 504 18.03 18.79 5.52
C PHE A 504 17.04 19.95 5.66
N ASP A 505 15.80 19.73 5.23
CA ASP A 505 14.70 20.71 5.30
C ASP A 505 14.16 20.97 6.70
N VAL A 506 14.50 20.10 7.66
CA VAL A 506 14.14 20.26 9.08
C VAL A 506 14.96 21.35 9.77
N SER A 507 16.13 21.73 9.24
CA SER A 507 17.08 22.66 9.88
C SER A 507 16.65 24.12 9.88
#